data_AF-A0A7M2AH41-F1
#
_entry.id   AF-A0A7M2AH41-F1
#
_cell.length_a   1.000
_cell.length_b   1.000
_cell.length_c   1.000
_cell.angle_alpha   90.00
_cell.angle_beta   90.00
_cell.angle_gamma   90.00
#
_symmetry.space_group_name_H-M   'P 1'
#
loop_
_entity.id
_entity.type
_entity.pdbx_description
1 polymer ?
#
loop_
_entity_poly.entity_id
_entity_poly.type
_entity_poly.pdbx_seq_one_letter_code
_entity_poly.pdbx_strand_id
1 'polypeptide(L)'
;MNRRQRQKMIPSTWIIAIKKTEARKYYVLYAIDWKRGGRLSWEGWESLADLLQFHIPIKRRAGGSKSFSQPAAKIAKKALYLHLNETQYGKLEQLFYQPFSKKQWRAFIHEHANNIM
;
A
#
# COMPACT_ATOMS: atom_id res chain seq x y z
N MET A 1 14.68 -20.37 6.78
CA MET A 1 14.56 -19.29 5.76
C MET A 1 15.83 -18.44 5.79
N ASN A 2 16.57 -18.37 4.68
CA ASN A 2 17.91 -17.74 4.64
C ASN A 2 17.84 -16.21 4.80
N ARG A 3 18.87 -15.56 5.37
CA ARG A 3 18.88 -14.11 5.75
C ARG A 3 18.56 -13.19 4.57
N ARG A 4 19.09 -13.51 3.38
CA ARG A 4 18.79 -12.82 2.10
C ARG A 4 17.33 -12.92 1.66
N GLN A 5 16.60 -13.97 2.06
CA GLN A 5 15.17 -14.12 1.74
C GLN A 5 14.26 -13.39 2.73
N ARG A 6 14.73 -13.13 3.95
CA ARG A 6 14.04 -12.28 4.95
C ARG A 6 14.05 -10.81 4.56
N GLN A 7 15.11 -10.33 3.92
CA GLN A 7 15.26 -8.94 3.48
C GLN A 7 14.46 -8.57 2.21
N LYS A 8 13.84 -9.54 1.54
CA LYS A 8 13.05 -9.27 0.32
C LYS A 8 11.61 -8.94 0.70
N MET A 9 11.13 -7.76 0.33
CA MET A 9 9.71 -7.43 0.37
C MET A 9 9.05 -7.89 -0.93
N ILE A 10 8.04 -8.75 -0.83
CA ILE A 10 7.28 -9.24 -1.98
C ILE A 10 5.80 -8.88 -1.73
N PRO A 11 5.32 -7.78 -2.31
CA PRO A 11 3.93 -7.35 -2.14
C PRO A 11 2.99 -8.48 -2.58
N SER A 12 2.12 -8.89 -1.67
CA SER A 12 1.00 -9.79 -1.93
C SER A 12 -0.33 -9.05 -2.05
N THR A 13 -0.43 -7.86 -1.45
CA THR A 13 -1.63 -7.01 -1.51
C THR A 13 -1.20 -5.57 -1.75
N TRP A 14 -1.95 -4.88 -2.59
CA TRP A 14 -1.80 -3.46 -2.87
C TRP A 14 -3.08 -2.76 -2.43
N ILE A 15 -2.94 -1.57 -1.85
CA ILE A 15 -4.06 -0.77 -1.34
C ILE A 15 -3.87 0.66 -1.82
N ILE A 16 -4.89 1.23 -2.45
CA ILE A 16 -4.95 2.67 -2.71
C ILE A 16 -5.89 3.26 -1.66
N ALA A 17 -5.32 3.95 -0.68
CA ALA A 17 -6.08 4.69 0.31
C ALA A 17 -6.35 6.10 -0.22
N ILE A 18 -7.62 6.50 -0.15
CA ILE A 18 -8.10 7.81 -0.55
C ILE A 18 -8.52 8.51 0.75
N LYS A 19 -7.66 9.39 1.26
CA LYS A 19 -8.00 10.27 2.38
C LYS A 19 -8.89 11.38 1.84
N LYS A 20 -10.16 11.37 2.25
CA LYS A 20 -11.11 12.46 2.00
C LYS A 20 -11.04 13.41 3.20
N THR A 21 -10.46 14.60 3.00
CA THR A 21 -10.64 15.72 3.92
C THR A 21 -11.77 16.62 3.42
N GLU A 22 -12.21 17.57 4.24
CA GLU A 22 -13.24 18.54 3.83
C GLU A 22 -12.78 19.40 2.64
N ALA A 23 -11.48 19.67 2.53
CA ALA A 23 -10.92 20.55 1.52
C ALA A 23 -10.33 19.83 0.29
N ARG A 24 -9.76 18.63 0.46
CA ARG A 24 -9.00 17.93 -0.60
C ARG A 24 -9.08 16.41 -0.50
N LYS A 25 -8.74 15.75 -1.61
CA LYS A 25 -8.46 14.30 -1.63
C LYS A 25 -6.95 14.11 -1.64
N TYR A 26 -6.50 13.11 -0.90
CA TYR A 26 -5.11 12.69 -0.90
C TYR A 26 -5.03 11.19 -1.15
N TYR A 27 -4.11 10.79 -2.01
CA TYR A 27 -3.98 9.42 -2.50
C TYR A 27 -2.67 8.83 -2.01
N VAL A 28 -2.76 7.62 -1.46
CA VAL A 28 -1.63 6.88 -0.94
C VAL A 28 -1.68 5.45 -1.43
N LEU A 29 -0.54 4.96 -1.90
CA LEU A 29 -0.39 3.56 -2.29
C LEU A 29 0.36 2.80 -1.20
N TYR A 30 -0.26 1.76 -0.65
CA TYR A 30 0.37 0.82 0.25
C TYR A 30 0.61 -0.53 -0.41
N ALA A 31 1.67 -1.20 0.03
CA ALA A 31 2.01 -2.55 -0.37
C ALA A 31 2.30 -3.42 0.86
N ILE A 32 1.66 -4.59 0.95
CA ILE A 32 1.76 -5.49 2.10
C ILE A 32 2.30 -6.86 1.65
N ASP A 33 3.37 -7.32 2.31
CA ASP A 33 3.86 -8.70 2.27
C ASP A 33 3.35 -9.44 3.53
N TRP A 34 2.25 -10.18 3.40
CA TRP A 34 1.66 -10.92 4.52
C TRP A 34 2.54 -12.07 5.02
N LYS A 35 3.45 -12.59 4.17
CA LYS A 35 4.30 -13.72 4.54
C LYS A 35 5.40 -13.27 5.47
N ARG A 36 6.00 -12.10 5.20
CA ARG A 36 7.15 -11.57 5.95
C ARG A 36 6.80 -10.42 6.90
N GLY A 37 5.57 -9.91 6.83
CA GLY A 37 5.13 -8.73 7.59
C GLY A 37 5.75 -7.42 7.10
N GLY A 38 6.13 -7.38 5.82
CA GLY A 38 6.70 -6.18 5.19
C GLY A 38 5.60 -5.22 4.74
N ARG A 39 5.86 -3.92 4.86
CA ARG A 39 4.97 -2.85 4.45
C ARG A 39 5.78 -1.77 3.73
N LEU A 40 5.22 -1.19 2.68
CA LEU A 40 5.73 0.00 2.02
C LEU A 40 4.57 0.94 1.75
N SER A 41 4.81 2.24 1.79
CA SER A 41 3.89 3.27 1.33
C SER A 41 4.59 4.17 0.32
N TRP A 42 3.80 4.72 -0.59
CA TRP A 42 4.13 5.88 -1.38
C TRP A 42 2.99 6.88 -1.23
N GLU A 43 3.34 8.11 -0.91
CA GLU A 43 2.45 9.18 -0.50
C GLU A 43 2.80 10.43 -1.31
N GLY A 44 1.90 11.43 -1.33
CA GLY A 44 2.21 12.76 -1.87
C GLY A 44 1.23 13.27 -2.93
N TRP A 45 0.22 12.48 -3.30
CA TRP A 45 -0.60 12.80 -4.46
C TRP A 45 -1.94 13.42 -4.09
N GLU A 46 -2.24 14.58 -4.67
CA GLU A 46 -3.57 15.21 -4.58
C GLU A 46 -4.54 14.69 -5.67
N SER A 47 -4.00 14.00 -6.68
CA SER A 47 -4.74 13.44 -7.81
C SER A 47 -4.46 11.95 -8.00
N LEU A 48 -5.51 11.18 -8.29
CA LEU A 48 -5.36 9.78 -8.67
C LEU A 48 -4.54 9.64 -9.95
N ALA A 49 -4.72 10.55 -10.92
CA ALA A 49 -4.01 10.47 -12.20
C ALA A 49 -2.49 10.53 -12.00
N ASP A 50 -2.01 11.41 -11.14
CA ASP A 50 -0.58 11.58 -10.83
C ASP A 50 -0.03 10.33 -10.15
N LEU A 51 -0.79 9.77 -9.19
CA LEU A 51 -0.45 8.50 -8.57
C LEU A 51 -0.32 7.38 -9.62
N LEU A 52 -1.26 7.27 -10.56
CA LEU A 52 -1.28 6.20 -11.56
C LEU A 52 -0.13 6.29 -12.57
N GLN A 53 0.36 7.50 -12.87
CA GLN A 53 1.52 7.72 -13.75
C GLN A 53 2.85 7.40 -13.06
N PHE A 54 2.89 7.43 -11.73
CA PHE A 54 4.10 7.15 -10.98
C PHE A 54 4.60 5.71 -11.17
N HIS A 55 5.91 5.57 -11.33
CA HIS A 55 6.56 4.28 -11.55
C HIS A 55 7.06 3.69 -10.24
N ILE A 56 6.34 2.70 -9.73
CA ILE A 56 6.65 2.04 -8.48
C ILE A 56 7.81 1.06 -8.69
N PRO A 57 8.91 1.18 -7.90
CA PRO A 57 10.01 0.24 -7.98
C PRO A 57 9.58 -1.14 -7.45
N ILE A 58 9.60 -2.15 -8.31
CA ILE A 58 9.35 -3.54 -7.91
C ILE A 58 10.71 -4.22 -7.77
N LYS A 59 11.26 -4.27 -6.55
CA LYS A 59 12.52 -5.00 -6.34
C LYS A 59 12.31 -6.50 -6.58
N ARG A 60 13.15 -7.12 -7.43
CA ARG A 60 13.33 -8.57 -7.45
C ARG A 60 14.79 -8.97 -7.31
N ARG A 61 15.02 -9.88 -6.35
CA ARG A 61 16.24 -10.66 -6.09
C ARG A 61 17.49 -9.86 -5.68
N ALA A 62 18.03 -10.22 -4.51
CA ALA A 62 19.38 -9.87 -4.11
C ALA A 62 20.37 -10.35 -5.19
N GLY A 63 21.11 -9.42 -5.81
CA GLY A 63 22.18 -9.69 -6.78
C GLY A 63 21.95 -9.22 -8.22
N GLY A 64 20.80 -8.65 -8.58
CA GLY A 64 20.56 -8.11 -9.93
C GLY A 64 20.78 -6.60 -10.01
N SER A 65 21.48 -6.12 -11.04
CA SER A 65 21.80 -4.70 -11.28
C SER A 65 20.69 -3.90 -11.97
N LYS A 66 19.62 -4.54 -12.46
CA LYS A 66 18.53 -3.88 -13.19
C LYS A 66 17.39 -3.48 -12.25
N SER A 67 17.11 -2.18 -12.14
CA SER A 67 15.91 -1.67 -11.48
C SER A 67 14.71 -1.87 -12.40
N PHE A 68 13.74 -2.68 -11.99
CA PHE A 68 12.45 -2.77 -12.65
C PHE A 68 11.43 -1.93 -11.88
N SER A 69 10.78 -1.00 -12.57
CA SER A 69 9.59 -0.32 -12.10
C SER A 69 8.38 -0.76 -12.93
N GLN A 70 7.18 -0.57 -12.39
CA GLN A 70 5.96 -0.60 -13.19
C GLN A 70 5.12 0.64 -12.87
N PRO A 71 4.36 1.14 -13.84
CA PRO A 71 3.40 2.20 -13.57
C PRO A 71 2.39 1.74 -12.51
N ALA A 72 2.06 2.62 -11.57
CA ALA A 72 1.06 2.36 -10.56
C ALA A 72 -0.31 2.05 -11.18
N ALA A 73 -0.60 2.55 -12.38
CA ALA A 73 -1.77 2.14 -13.16
C ALA A 73 -1.92 0.62 -13.31
N LYS A 74 -0.81 -0.11 -13.47
CA LYS A 74 -0.84 -1.57 -13.57
C LYS A 74 -1.11 -2.24 -12.22
N ILE A 75 -0.63 -1.64 -11.14
CA ILE A 75 -0.85 -2.08 -9.75
C ILE A 75 -2.30 -1.82 -9.34
N ALA A 76 -2.82 -0.64 -9.66
CA ALA A 76 -4.14 -0.14 -9.32
C ALA A 76 -5.27 -1.07 -9.79
N LYS A 77 -5.09 -1.74 -10.94
CA LYS A 77 -6.04 -2.76 -11.44
C LYS A 77 -6.29 -3.92 -10.47
N LYS A 78 -5.35 -4.17 -9.55
CA LYS A 78 -5.42 -5.25 -8.55
C LYS A 78 -5.38 -4.73 -7.12
N ALA A 79 -5.44 -3.41 -6.94
CA ALA A 79 -5.39 -2.79 -5.64
C ALA A 79 -6.77 -2.75 -5.00
N LEU A 80 -6.80 -2.89 -3.68
CA LEU A 80 -7.99 -2.60 -2.89
C LEU A 80 -8.10 -1.08 -2.75
N TYR A 81 -9.25 -0.51 -3.08
CA TYR A 81 -9.51 0.91 -2.88
C TYR A 81 -10.15 1.10 -1.51
N LEU A 82 -9.59 1.97 -0.68
CA LEU A 82 -10.15 2.32 0.62
C LEU A 82 -10.49 3.81 0.60
N HIS A 83 -11.77 4.12 0.74
CA HIS A 83 -12.24 5.50 0.88
C HIS A 83 -12.32 5.82 2.37
N LEU A 84 -11.39 6.62 2.86
CA LEU A 84 -11.20 6.87 4.29
C LEU A 84 -11.41 8.34 4.60
N ASN A 85 -12.15 8.65 5.66
CA ASN A 85 -12.13 9.98 6.24
C ASN A 85 -10.83 10.20 7.06
N GLU A 86 -10.65 11.40 7.59
CA GLU A 86 -9.44 11.76 8.35
C GLU A 86 -9.17 10.84 9.54
N THR A 87 -10.20 10.54 10.35
CA THR A 87 -10.08 9.65 11.52
C THR A 87 -9.71 8.23 11.12
N GLN A 88 -10.34 7.69 10.07
CA GLN A 88 -10.06 6.34 9.56
C GLN A 88 -8.66 6.26 8.94
N TYR A 89 -8.22 7.31 8.25
CA TYR A 89 -6.87 7.40 7.72
C TYR A 89 -5.82 7.44 8.84
N GLY A 90 -6.07 8.20 9.92
CA GLY A 90 -5.19 8.18 11.10
C GLY A 90 -5.03 6.79 11.72
N LYS A 91 -6.10 5.98 11.73
CA LYS A 91 -6.02 4.56 12.16
C LYS A 91 -5.15 3.72 11.21
N LEU A 92 -5.26 3.94 9.90
CA LEU A 92 -4.42 3.27 8.91
C LEU A 92 -2.93 3.62 9.11
N GLU A 93 -2.62 4.89 9.36
CA GLU A 93 -1.24 5.33 9.65
C GLU A 93 -0.71 4.70 10.93
N GLN A 94 -1.48 4.71 12.02
CA GLN A 94 -1.09 4.04 13.26
C GLN A 94 -0.77 2.56 13.03
N LEU A 95 -1.62 1.86 12.26
CA LEU A 95 -1.43 0.45 11.90
C LEU A 95 -0.19 0.21 11.02
N PHE A 96 0.19 1.20 10.20
CA PHE A 96 1.41 1.16 9.40
C PHE A 96 2.67 1.24 10.27
N TYR A 97 2.72 2.17 11.21
CA TYR A 97 3.88 2.40 12.08
C TYR A 97 4.01 1.42 13.24
N GLN A 98 2.91 0.80 13.69
CA GLN A 98 2.93 -0.22 14.74
C GLN A 98 3.58 -1.54 14.28
N PRO A 99 4.02 -2.43 15.19
CA PRO A 99 4.45 -3.78 14.86
C PRO A 99 3.44 -4.51 13.95
N PHE A 100 3.94 -5.28 12.98
CA PHE A 100 3.06 -5.88 11.98
C PHE A 100 2.12 -6.92 12.58
N SER A 101 0.83 -6.62 12.58
CA SER A 101 -0.23 -7.53 13.03
C SER A 101 -1.15 -7.89 11.86
N LYS A 102 -1.07 -9.16 11.42
CA LYS A 102 -1.95 -9.67 10.35
C LYS A 102 -3.43 -9.51 10.70
N LYS A 103 -3.77 -9.72 11.97
CA LYS A 103 -5.14 -9.65 12.47
C LYS A 103 -5.70 -8.23 12.33
N GLN A 104 -4.96 -7.23 12.83
CA GLN A 104 -5.39 -5.84 12.77
C GLN A 104 -5.47 -5.33 11.33
N TRP A 105 -4.49 -5.67 10.48
CA TRP A 105 -4.54 -5.31 9.06
C TRP A 105 -5.71 -5.93 8.32
N ARG A 106 -6.00 -7.22 8.53
CA ARG A 106 -7.17 -7.85 7.90
C ARG A 106 -8.48 -7.28 8.41
N ALA A 107 -8.59 -7.01 9.70
CA ALA A 107 -9.78 -6.40 10.29
C ALA A 107 -10.03 -5.01 9.67
N PHE A 108 -9.00 -4.16 9.62
CA PHE A 108 -9.09 -2.82 9.02
C PHE A 108 -9.48 -2.88 7.54
N ILE A 109 -8.82 -3.73 6.75
CA ILE A 109 -9.14 -3.88 5.33
C ILE A 109 -10.56 -4.39 5.15
N HIS A 110 -11.00 -5.38 5.92
CA HIS A 110 -12.35 -5.93 5.81
C HIS A 110 -13.43 -4.89 6.18
N GLU A 111 -13.20 -4.11 7.23
CA GLU A 111 -14.10 -3.04 7.68
C GLU A 111 -14.27 -1.95 6.61
N HIS A 112 -13.20 -1.59 5.89
CA HIS A 112 -13.22 -0.43 4.98
C HIS A 112 -13.26 -0.76 3.49
N ALA A 113 -12.94 -2.00 3.07
CA ALA A 113 -13.07 -2.43 1.68
C ALA A 113 -14.52 -2.79 1.30
N ASN A 114 -15.37 -3.11 2.28
CA ASN A 114 -16.78 -3.44 2.07
C ASN A 114 -17.69 -2.19 1.96
N ASN A 115 -17.17 -0.99 2.21
CA ASN A 115 -17.91 0.28 2.03
C ASN A 115 -17.95 0.76 0.55
N ILE A 116 -17.85 -0.18 -0.41
CA ILE A 116 -17.99 0.07 -1.86
C ILE A 116 -19.37 -0.41 -2.38
N MET A 117 -20.26 -0.91 -1.51
CA MET A 117 -21.69 -1.02 -1.83
C MET A 117 -22.42 0.28 -1.53
#